data_AF-A0A7U9RPB7-F1
#
_entry.id   AF-A0A7U9RPB7-F1
#
_cell.length_a   1.000
_cell.length_b   1.000
_cell.length_c   1.000
_cell.angle_alpha   90.00
_cell.angle_beta   90.00
_cell.angle_gamma   90.00
#
_symmetry.space_group_name_H-M   'P 1'
#
loop_
_entity.id
_entity.type
_entity.pdbx_description
1 polymer ?
#
loop_
_entity_poly.entity_id
_entity_poly.type
_entity_poly.pdbx_seq_one_letter_code
_entity_poly.pdbx_strand_id
1 'polypeptide(L)'
;MEQKITKDNILKDFRNQILRSIVLLLVGIMTGYLMLMLVYLLPVERMQENMLKSVDILTQEQEYHKVIPGYNSTQLDNYTDSWMIGNAIYENVLPIWKRALTCMSADYGNGPLNGLARYLMEPGGGYK
;
A
#
# COMPACT_ATOMS: atom_id res chain seq x y z
N MET A 1 -44.70 32.96 27.73
CA MET A 1 -43.47 33.29 26.99
C MET A 1 -43.04 32.01 26.28
N GLU A 2 -43.69 31.68 25.18
CA GLU A 2 -43.39 30.45 24.45
C GLU A 2 -42.28 30.68 23.43
N GLN A 3 -41.36 29.73 23.43
CA GLN A 3 -40.13 29.70 22.66
C GLN A 3 -40.42 29.70 21.16
N LYS A 4 -40.21 30.83 20.49
CA LYS A 4 -39.82 30.83 19.07
C LYS A 4 -38.37 30.34 18.99
N ILE A 5 -38.17 29.02 19.08
CA ILE A 5 -36.96 28.41 18.52
C ILE A 5 -37.10 28.55 17.01
N THR A 6 -36.59 29.67 16.49
CA THR A 6 -36.68 30.05 15.08
C THR A 6 -35.96 29.00 14.24
N LYS A 7 -36.65 28.42 13.25
CA LYS A 7 -36.12 27.40 12.31
C LYS A 7 -34.73 27.74 11.76
N ASP A 8 -34.44 29.03 11.63
CA ASP A 8 -33.16 29.58 11.18
C ASP A 8 -31.97 29.19 12.07
N ASN A 9 -32.18 29.09 13.39
CA ASN A 9 -31.12 28.68 14.33
C ASN A 9 -30.81 27.18 14.17
N ILE A 10 -31.86 26.35 14.02
CA ILE A 10 -31.71 24.91 13.78
C ILE A 10 -30.98 24.67 12.45
N LEU A 11 -31.39 25.35 11.38
CA LEU A 11 -30.78 25.21 10.05
C LEU A 11 -29.29 25.63 10.07
N LYS A 12 -28.97 26.69 10.81
CA LYS A 12 -27.60 27.18 10.99
C LYS A 12 -26.74 26.19 11.76
N ASP A 13 -27.28 25.55 12.81
CA ASP A 13 -26.57 24.53 13.57
C ASP A 13 -26.30 23.27 12.76
N PHE A 14 -27.29 22.79 11.99
CA PHE A 14 -27.08 21.67 11.04
C PHE A 14 -26.00 21.99 10.00
N ARG A 15 -26.04 23.19 9.40
CA ARG A 15 -25.02 23.63 8.45
C ARG A 15 -23.62 23.66 9.08
N ASN A 16 -23.51 24.18 10.30
CA ASN A 16 -22.24 24.23 11.01
C ASN A 16 -21.69 22.84 11.35
N GLN A 17 -22.57 21.89 11.71
CA GLN A 17 -22.18 20.50 11.94
C GLN A 17 -21.68 19.84 10.64
N ILE A 18 -22.39 20.01 9.52
CA ILE A 18 -21.97 19.48 8.22
C ILE A 18 -20.61 20.06 7.82
N LEU A 19 -20.42 21.36 7.96
CA LEU A 19 -19.13 22.01 7.67
C LEU A 19 -18.01 21.47 8.55
N ARG A 20 -18.25 21.27 9.86
CA ARG A 20 -17.26 20.65 10.75
C ARG A 20 -16.91 19.24 10.32
N SER A 21 -17.89 18.42 9.94
CA SER A 21 -17.65 17.05 9.47
C SER A 21 -16.84 17.03 8.17
N ILE A 22 -17.14 17.92 7.22
CA ILE A 22 -16.37 18.05 5.97
C ILE A 22 -14.92 18.46 6.27
N VAL A 23 -14.72 19.44 7.16
CA VAL A 23 -13.38 19.87 7.55
C VAL A 23 -12.60 18.72 8.21
N LEU A 24 -13.23 17.98 9.12
CA LEU A 24 -12.59 16.81 9.75
C LEU A 24 -12.22 15.73 8.72
N LEU A 25 -13.09 15.46 7.75
CA LEU A 25 -12.82 14.53 6.66
C LEU A 25 -11.60 14.98 5.84
N LEU A 26 -11.56 16.25 5.43
CA LEU A 26 -10.46 16.80 4.63
C LEU A 26 -9.14 16.77 5.39
N VAL A 27 -9.14 17.10 6.67
CA VAL A 27 -7.95 17.01 7.54
C VAL A 27 -7.49 15.57 7.66
N GLY A 28 -8.42 14.61 7.82
CA GLY A 28 -8.09 13.18 7.86
C GLY A 28 -7.45 12.68 6.57
N ILE A 29 -8.03 13.01 5.41
CA ILE A 29 -7.50 12.65 4.09
C ILE A 29 -6.09 13.23 3.90
N MET A 30 -5.92 14.52 4.20
CA MET A 30 -4.63 15.19 4.06
C MET A 30 -3.58 14.60 5.01
N THR A 31 -3.95 14.30 6.25
CA THR A 31 -3.04 13.67 7.23
C THR A 31 -2.64 12.26 6.79
N GLY A 32 -3.59 11.44 6.35
CA GLY A 32 -3.32 10.10 5.86
C GLY A 32 -2.44 10.11 4.61
N TYR A 33 -2.67 11.06 3.70
CA TYR A 33 -1.84 11.23 2.51
C TYR A 33 -0.41 11.66 2.85
N LEU A 34 -0.24 12.59 3.80
CA LEU A 34 1.08 12.98 4.29
C LEU A 34 1.83 11.81 4.93
N MET A 35 1.15 11.00 5.76
CA MET A 35 1.74 9.77 6.32
C MET A 35 2.16 8.80 5.22
N LEU A 36 1.35 8.63 4.17
CA LEU A 36 1.69 7.77 3.04
C LEU A 36 2.95 8.28 2.33
N MET A 37 3.06 9.58 2.08
CA MET A 37 4.29 10.15 1.49
C MET A 37 5.53 9.92 2.37
N LEU A 38 5.39 9.98 3.70
CA LEU A 38 6.49 9.67 4.63
C LEU A 38 6.94 8.21 4.57
N VAL A 39 6.02 7.27 4.32
CA VAL A 39 6.38 5.85 4.14
C VAL A 39 7.21 5.68 2.85
N TYR A 40 6.85 6.37 1.77
CA TYR A 40 7.61 6.34 0.50
C TYR A 40 8.98 7.05 0.56
N LEU A 41 9.32 7.69 1.68
CA LEU A 41 10.64 8.25 1.96
C LEU A 41 11.57 7.25 2.68
N LEU A 42 11.06 6.08 3.08
CA LEU A 42 11.89 5.04 3.70
C LEU A 42 12.94 4.49 2.72
N PRO A 43 14.15 4.13 3.20
CA PRO A 43 15.21 3.62 2.34
C PRO A 43 14.84 2.25 1.77
N VAL A 44 14.68 2.19 0.45
CA VAL A 44 14.27 0.98 -0.27
C VAL A 44 15.44 0.02 -0.49
N GLU A 45 16.66 0.54 -0.57
CA GLU A 45 17.88 -0.21 -0.87
C GLU A 45 18.11 -1.31 0.17
N ARG A 46 17.88 -1.02 1.46
CA ARG A 46 18.01 -2.01 2.54
C ARG A 46 16.94 -3.09 2.47
N MET A 47 15.73 -2.74 2.03
CA MET A 47 14.64 -3.71 1.85
C MET A 47 14.94 -4.63 0.67
N GLN A 48 15.46 -4.09 -0.43
CA GLN A 48 15.91 -4.87 -1.59
C GLN A 48 17.05 -5.83 -1.22
N GLU A 49 18.06 -5.38 -0.48
CA GLU A 49 19.19 -6.24 -0.07
C GLU A 49 18.74 -7.41 0.82
N ASN A 50 17.84 -7.15 1.77
CA ASN A 50 17.30 -8.22 2.61
C ASN A 50 16.44 -9.19 1.81
N MET A 51 15.66 -8.67 0.86
CA MET A 51 14.82 -9.51 0.03
C MET A 51 15.64 -10.36 -0.95
N LEU A 52 16.72 -9.82 -1.53
CA LEU A 52 17.66 -10.59 -2.36
C LEU A 52 18.19 -11.84 -1.66
N LYS A 53 18.41 -11.79 -0.34
CA LYS A 53 18.86 -12.95 0.46
C LYS A 53 17.78 -14.03 0.62
N SER A 54 16.51 -13.67 0.50
CA SER A 54 15.36 -14.57 0.67
C SER A 54 14.75 -15.05 -0.64
N VAL A 55 15.12 -14.46 -1.79
CA VAL A 55 14.47 -14.73 -3.09
C VAL A 55 14.59 -16.19 -3.51
N ASP A 56 15.71 -16.85 -3.21
CA ASP A 56 15.92 -18.27 -3.52
C ASP A 56 14.93 -19.16 -2.77
N ILE A 57 14.65 -18.84 -1.50
CA ILE A 57 13.69 -19.58 -0.66
C ILE A 57 12.28 -19.40 -1.22
N LEU A 58 11.86 -18.16 -1.49
CA LEU A 58 10.53 -17.89 -2.05
C LEU A 58 10.34 -18.57 -3.41
N THR A 59 11.39 -18.60 -4.24
CA THR A 59 11.36 -19.27 -5.55
C THR A 59 11.29 -20.80 -5.39
N GLN A 60 11.92 -21.37 -4.38
CA GLN A 60 11.79 -22.80 -4.08
C GLN A 60 10.39 -23.15 -3.55
N GLU A 61 9.84 -22.31 -2.68
CA GLU A 61 8.53 -22.52 -2.06
C GLU A 61 7.38 -22.38 -3.06
N GLN A 62 7.51 -21.49 -4.04
CA GLN A 62 6.44 -21.08 -4.97
C GLN A 62 5.27 -20.39 -4.25
N GLU A 63 4.27 -19.93 -5.00
CA GLU A 63 3.18 -19.06 -4.49
C GLU A 63 2.30 -19.72 -3.42
N TYR A 64 2.13 -21.05 -3.48
CA TYR A 64 1.22 -21.81 -2.63
C TYR A 64 1.91 -23.03 -1.99
N HIS A 65 3.06 -22.77 -1.37
CA HIS A 65 3.82 -23.80 -0.65
C HIS A 65 3.01 -24.38 0.51
N LYS A 66 3.11 -25.69 0.74
CA LYS A 66 2.55 -26.34 1.94
C LYS A 66 3.70 -26.91 2.75
N VAL A 67 3.87 -26.40 3.97
CA VAL A 67 4.93 -26.85 4.89
C VAL A 67 4.78 -28.35 5.18
N ILE A 68 3.54 -28.84 5.31
CA ILE A 68 3.23 -30.26 5.41
C ILE A 68 2.50 -30.71 4.15
N PRO A 69 3.09 -31.60 3.33
CA PRO A 69 2.44 -32.10 2.11
C PRO A 69 1.07 -32.70 2.41
N GLY A 70 0.05 -32.26 1.68
CA GLY A 70 -1.33 -32.74 1.81
C GLY A 70 -2.21 -31.99 2.81
N TYR A 71 -1.65 -31.13 3.68
CA TYR A 71 -2.43 -30.35 4.65
C TYR A 71 -2.58 -28.90 4.21
N ASN A 72 -3.76 -28.57 3.66
CA ASN A 72 -4.06 -27.21 3.18
C ASN A 72 -3.97 -26.14 4.29
N SER A 73 -4.17 -26.51 5.55
CA SER A 73 -4.03 -25.59 6.69
C SER A 73 -2.59 -25.13 6.96
N THR A 74 -1.60 -25.76 6.32
CA THR A 74 -0.16 -25.42 6.43
C THR A 74 0.35 -24.70 5.19
N GLN A 75 -0.56 -24.21 4.36
CA GLN A 75 -0.24 -23.46 3.16
C GLN A 75 0.25 -22.05 3.51
N LEU A 76 1.43 -21.69 3.03
CA LEU A 76 1.98 -20.35 3.10
C LEU A 76 1.33 -19.47 2.02
N ASP A 77 1.22 -18.17 2.29
CA ASP A 77 0.64 -17.18 1.38
C ASP A 77 1.72 -16.33 0.70
N ASN A 78 2.62 -17.02 -0.01
CA ASN A 78 3.73 -16.37 -0.71
C ASN A 78 3.24 -15.50 -1.87
N TYR A 79 2.02 -15.73 -2.37
CA TYR A 79 1.38 -14.86 -3.36
C TYR A 79 1.18 -13.44 -2.82
N THR A 80 0.48 -13.32 -1.68
CA THR A 80 0.22 -12.01 -1.06
C THR A 80 1.51 -11.38 -0.55
N ASP A 81 2.38 -12.18 0.06
CA ASP A 81 3.67 -11.69 0.58
C ASP A 81 4.53 -11.10 -0.55
N SER A 82 4.63 -11.79 -1.69
CA SER A 82 5.37 -11.29 -2.86
C SER A 82 4.77 -10.02 -3.43
N TRP A 83 3.45 -9.89 -3.42
CA TRP A 83 2.78 -8.68 -3.89
C TRP A 83 3.00 -7.48 -2.97
N MET A 84 2.91 -7.68 -1.65
CA MET A 84 3.16 -6.64 -0.65
C MET A 84 4.61 -6.16 -0.68
N ILE A 85 5.57 -7.08 -0.72
CA ILE A 85 7.00 -6.76 -0.81
C ILE A 85 7.29 -6.10 -2.16
N GLY A 86 6.75 -6.65 -3.26
CA GLY A 86 6.92 -6.13 -4.60
C GLY A 86 6.40 -4.71 -4.79
N ASN A 87 5.43 -4.26 -3.99
CA ASN A 87 5.04 -2.85 -3.92
C ASN A 87 5.98 -2.01 -3.05
N ALA A 88 6.39 -2.54 -1.90
CA ALA A 88 7.25 -1.84 -0.95
C ALA A 88 8.65 -1.54 -1.51
N ILE A 89 9.21 -2.45 -2.31
CA ILE A 89 10.57 -2.32 -2.84
C ILE A 89 10.65 -1.72 -4.25
N TYR A 90 9.50 -1.44 -4.88
CA TYR A 90 9.46 -0.94 -6.24
C TYR A 90 9.86 0.53 -6.30
N GLU A 91 11.03 0.77 -6.90
CA GLU A 91 11.48 2.11 -7.25
C GLU A 91 11.03 2.47 -8.66
N ASN A 92 10.40 3.63 -8.78
CA ASN A 92 10.05 4.23 -10.04
C ASN A 92 10.60 5.67 -10.11
N VAL A 93 10.58 6.24 -11.31
CA VAL A 93 11.06 7.60 -11.59
C VAL A 93 10.04 8.67 -11.18
N LEU A 94 8.86 8.26 -10.70
CA LEU A 94 7.81 9.22 -10.37
C LEU A 94 8.15 9.98 -9.09
N PRO A 95 7.71 11.23 -8.98
CA PRO A 95 7.85 11.98 -7.74
C PRO A 95 7.01 11.34 -6.62
N ILE A 96 7.46 11.50 -5.37
CA ILE A 96 6.91 10.83 -4.17
C ILE A 96 5.39 10.99 -4.03
N TRP A 97 4.87 12.20 -4.29
CA TRP A 97 3.43 12.47 -4.22
C TRP A 97 2.61 11.63 -5.21
N LYS A 98 3.17 11.35 -6.39
CA LYS A 98 2.51 10.52 -7.39
C LYS A 98 2.70 9.04 -7.08
N ARG A 99 3.87 8.65 -6.57
CA ARG A 99 4.15 7.27 -6.10
C ARG A 99 3.15 6.81 -5.07
N ALA A 100 2.93 7.64 -4.05
CA ALA A 100 1.98 7.38 -2.97
C ALA A 100 0.55 7.12 -3.49
N LEU A 101 0.13 7.79 -4.57
CA LEU A 101 -1.20 7.61 -5.16
C LEU A 101 -1.27 6.39 -6.09
N THR A 102 -0.21 6.09 -6.82
CA THR A 102 -0.23 5.05 -7.86
C THR A 102 0.02 3.64 -7.33
N CYS A 103 0.72 3.49 -6.21
CA CYS A 103 0.95 2.19 -5.57
C CYS A 103 1.44 1.13 -6.57
N MET A 104 2.47 1.49 -7.35
CA MET A 104 3.01 0.62 -8.40
C MET A 104 3.80 -0.52 -7.78
N SER A 105 3.63 -1.73 -8.31
CA SER A 105 4.33 -2.92 -7.85
C SER A 105 5.16 -3.54 -8.98
N ALA A 106 6.13 -4.36 -8.60
CA ALA A 106 6.93 -5.17 -9.49
C ALA A 106 6.15 -6.35 -10.13
N ASP A 107 4.92 -6.13 -10.62
CA ASP A 107 4.15 -7.14 -11.35
C ASP A 107 4.28 -6.93 -12.86
N TYR A 108 4.83 -7.93 -13.55
CA TYR A 108 5.03 -7.94 -15.00
C TYR A 108 4.07 -8.90 -15.71
N GLY A 109 2.95 -9.26 -15.07
CA GLY A 109 1.90 -10.10 -15.65
C GLY A 109 2.16 -11.61 -15.59
N ASN A 110 3.21 -12.04 -14.88
CA ASN A 110 3.58 -13.45 -14.70
C ASN A 110 3.32 -13.96 -13.27
N GLY A 111 2.57 -13.20 -12.47
CA GLY A 111 2.33 -13.46 -11.05
C GLY A 111 3.26 -12.66 -10.13
N PRO A 112 2.83 -12.32 -8.91
CA PRO A 112 3.57 -11.44 -8.00
C PRO A 112 4.97 -11.96 -7.65
N LEU A 113 5.11 -13.28 -7.45
CA LEU A 113 6.39 -13.90 -7.11
C LEU A 113 7.39 -13.81 -8.26
N ASN A 114 6.95 -14.17 -9.48
CA ASN A 114 7.80 -14.12 -10.66
C ASN A 114 8.20 -12.69 -11.02
N GLY A 115 7.27 -11.74 -10.86
CA GLY A 115 7.54 -10.33 -11.07
C GLY A 115 8.55 -9.76 -10.07
N LEU A 116 8.38 -10.10 -8.78
CA LEU A 116 9.31 -9.74 -7.71
C LEU A 116 10.71 -10.32 -7.96
N ALA A 117 10.81 -11.61 -8.25
CA ALA A 117 12.08 -12.27 -8.53
C ALA A 117 12.78 -11.64 -9.74
N ARG A 118 12.04 -11.35 -10.82
CA ARG A 118 12.58 -10.66 -11.99
C ARG A 118 13.11 -9.27 -11.66
N TYR A 119 12.35 -8.47 -10.92
CA TYR A 119 12.76 -7.11 -10.53
C TYR A 119 14.06 -7.10 -9.72
N LEU A 120 14.22 -8.09 -8.84
CA LEU A 120 15.41 -8.23 -7.99
C LEU A 120 16.63 -8.78 -8.74
N MET A 121 16.42 -9.76 -9.63
CA MET A 121 17.49 -10.47 -10.34
C MET A 121 17.98 -9.75 -11.60
N GLU A 122 17.14 -8.92 -12.24
CA GLU A 122 17.53 -8.13 -13.42
C GLU A 122 17.87 -6.68 -13.01
N PRO A 123 19.16 -6.31 -12.86
CA PRO A 123 19.56 -4.94 -12.56
C PRO A 123 19.30 -4.05 -13.78
N GLY A 124 18.06 -3.55 -13.91
CA GLY A 124 17.61 -2.70 -15.01
C GLY A 124 16.18 -2.90 -15.50
N GLY A 125 15.40 -3.81 -14.89
CA GLY A 125 14.03 -4.13 -15.32
C GLY A 125 12.93 -3.18 -14.84
N GLY A 126 13.24 -2.26 -13.91
CA GLY A 126 12.38 -1.10 -13.63
C GLY A 126 12.60 -0.08 -14.73
N TYR A 127 11.56 0.32 -15.47
CA TYR A 127 11.63 1.39 -16.45
C TYR A 127 12.41 2.59 -15.86
N LYS A 128 13.64 2.80 -16.34
CA LYS A 128 14.41 4.02 -16.10
C LYS A 128 13.74 5.21 -16.77
#